data_AF-A0A7S1EF58-F1
#
_entry.id   AF-A0A7S1EF58-F1
#
_cell.length_a   1.000
_cell.length_b   1.000
_cell.length_c   1.000
_cell.angle_alpha   90.00
_cell.angle_beta   90.00
_cell.angle_gamma   90.00
#
_symmetry.space_group_name_H-M   'P 1'
#
loop_
_entity.id
_entity.type
_entity.pdbx_description
1 polymer ?
#
loop_
_entity_poly.entity_id
_entity_poly.type
_entity_poly.pdbx_seq_one_letter_code
_entity_poly.pdbx_strand_id
1 'polypeptide(L)'
;AAARRGDYAGAEKMMLEVVAAKPDSARAHYVLAEIQAHQRKFNEAAEHTHRARALDPAIKFTDPAKFTAFEQLLQREQASAARAISPSPNPSPAVVSAPPPATRQAPVQQSSSGGVPVWLLIV
;
A
#
# COMPACT_ATOMS: atom_id res chain seq x y z
N ALA A 1 -25.36 -13.49 -12.61
CA ALA A 1 -24.87 -12.72 -13.77
C ALA A 1 -23.58 -13.34 -14.32
N ALA A 2 -23.68 -14.35 -15.20
CA ALA A 2 -22.52 -15.02 -15.80
C ALA A 2 -21.97 -14.29 -17.04
N ALA A 3 -22.83 -13.54 -17.75
CA ALA A 3 -22.47 -12.84 -18.99
C ALA A 3 -21.28 -11.88 -18.84
N ARG A 4 -21.23 -11.12 -17.73
CA ARG A 4 -20.13 -10.16 -17.49
C ARG A 4 -18.76 -10.83 -17.35
N ARG A 5 -18.69 -12.04 -16.74
CA ARG A 5 -17.41 -12.78 -16.65
C ARG A 5 -16.90 -13.25 -18.01
N GLY A 6 -17.79 -13.59 -18.94
CA GLY A 6 -17.41 -13.93 -20.31
C GLY A 6 -16.87 -12.73 -21.09
N ASP A 7 -17.42 -11.53 -20.84
CA ASP A 7 -17.01 -10.29 -21.52
C ASP A 7 -15.60 -9.83 -21.10
N TYR A 8 -15.27 -9.95 -19.81
CA TYR A 8 -13.94 -9.57 -19.30
C TYR A 8 -12.80 -10.41 -19.90
N ALA A 9 -13.05 -11.67 -20.26
CA ALA A 9 -12.04 -12.49 -20.93
C ALA A 9 -11.71 -11.96 -22.34
N GLY A 10 -12.70 -11.44 -23.07
CA GLY A 10 -12.48 -10.75 -24.34
C GLY A 10 -11.73 -9.42 -24.14
N ALA A 11 -12.12 -8.64 -23.13
CA ALA A 11 -11.46 -7.40 -22.79
C ALA A 11 -9.98 -7.59 -22.39
N GLU A 12 -9.67 -8.66 -21.65
CA GLU A 12 -8.29 -9.03 -21.28
C GLU A 12 -7.45 -9.28 -22.54
N LYS A 13 -7.96 -10.03 -23.53
CA LYS A 13 -7.26 -10.28 -24.79
C LYS A 13 -7.01 -8.99 -25.58
N MET A 14 -8.00 -8.13 -25.70
CA MET A 14 -7.82 -6.84 -26.38
C MET A 14 -6.82 -5.94 -25.64
N MET A 15 -6.83 -5.93 -24.30
CA MET A 15 -5.85 -5.16 -23.53
C MET A 15 -4.44 -5.72 -23.63
N LEU A 16 -4.27 -7.04 -23.78
CA LEU A 16 -2.95 -7.62 -24.04
C LEU A 16 -2.36 -7.12 -25.37
N GLU A 17 -3.17 -6.92 -26.41
CA GLU A 17 -2.70 -6.29 -27.66
C GLU A 17 -2.29 -4.83 -27.45
N VAL A 18 -3.03 -4.09 -26.62
CA VAL A 18 -2.68 -2.70 -26.26
C VAL A 18 -1.39 -2.65 -25.45
N VAL A 19 -1.20 -3.58 -24.50
CA VAL A 19 0.04 -3.70 -23.72
C VAL A 19 1.19 -4.13 -24.64
N ALA A 20 0.98 -5.01 -25.61
CA ALA A 20 2.00 -5.38 -26.58
C ALA A 20 2.42 -4.18 -27.46
N ALA A 21 1.45 -3.34 -27.84
CA ALA A 21 1.74 -2.10 -28.57
C ALA A 21 2.43 -1.03 -27.70
N LYS A 22 2.16 -1.01 -26.38
CA LYS A 22 2.73 -0.05 -25.43
C LYS A 22 3.11 -0.73 -24.11
N PRO A 23 4.23 -1.47 -24.09
CA PRO A 23 4.63 -2.26 -22.92
C PRO A 23 4.98 -1.40 -21.70
N ASP A 24 5.41 -0.16 -21.95
CA ASP A 24 5.82 0.81 -20.94
C ASP A 24 4.66 1.70 -20.44
N SER A 25 3.43 1.47 -20.90
CA SER A 25 2.32 2.32 -20.51
C SER A 25 1.73 1.89 -19.16
N ALA A 26 2.02 2.66 -18.10
CA ALA A 26 1.43 2.48 -16.77
C ALA A 26 -0.12 2.40 -16.81
N ARG A 27 -0.76 3.20 -17.68
CA ARG A 27 -2.22 3.16 -17.89
C ARG A 27 -2.71 1.82 -18.40
N ALA A 28 -2.00 1.20 -19.34
CA ALA A 28 -2.41 -0.08 -19.92
C ALA A 28 -2.35 -1.20 -18.88
N HIS A 29 -1.30 -1.23 -18.07
CA HIS A 29 -1.19 -2.15 -16.93
C HIS A 29 -2.30 -1.91 -15.90
N TYR A 30 -2.64 -0.66 -15.60
CA TYR A 30 -3.74 -0.35 -14.69
C TYR A 30 -5.12 -0.82 -15.20
N VAL A 31 -5.43 -0.60 -16.48
CA VAL A 31 -6.71 -1.06 -17.07
C VAL A 31 -6.80 -2.59 -17.09
N LEU A 32 -5.69 -3.27 -17.38
CA LEU A 32 -5.63 -4.73 -17.32
C LEU A 32 -5.88 -5.24 -15.89
N ALA A 33 -5.34 -4.53 -14.87
CA ALA A 33 -5.61 -4.82 -13.48
C ALA A 33 -7.09 -4.66 -13.10
N GLU A 34 -7.76 -3.60 -13.58
CA GLU A 34 -9.20 -3.41 -13.36
C GLU A 34 -10.03 -4.56 -13.95
N ILE A 35 -9.72 -4.97 -15.18
CA ILE A 35 -10.39 -6.10 -15.85
C ILE A 35 -10.20 -7.39 -15.06
N GLN A 36 -8.98 -7.67 -14.58
CA GLN A 36 -8.68 -8.85 -13.77
C GLN A 36 -9.35 -8.80 -12.40
N ALA A 37 -9.42 -7.63 -11.76
CA ALA A 37 -10.13 -7.44 -10.51
C ALA A 37 -11.63 -7.76 -10.68
N HIS A 38 -12.24 -7.34 -11.79
CA HIS A 38 -13.63 -7.70 -12.13
C HIS A 38 -13.83 -9.20 -12.38
N GLN A 39 -12.79 -9.92 -12.81
CA GLN A 39 -12.79 -11.38 -12.95
C GLN A 39 -12.60 -12.12 -11.61
N ARG A 40 -12.41 -11.40 -10.49
CA ARG A 40 -11.97 -11.90 -9.18
C ARG A 40 -10.55 -12.45 -9.15
N LYS A 41 -9.73 -12.10 -10.15
CA LYS A 41 -8.31 -12.41 -10.23
C LYS A 41 -7.49 -11.34 -9.50
N PHE A 42 -7.73 -11.20 -8.19
CA PHE A 42 -7.13 -10.10 -7.41
C PHE A 42 -5.61 -10.20 -7.28
N ASN A 43 -5.04 -11.40 -7.38
CA ASN A 43 -3.60 -11.60 -7.32
C ASN A 43 -2.89 -11.05 -8.57
N GLU A 44 -3.37 -11.42 -9.76
CA GLU A 44 -2.87 -10.89 -11.04
C GLU A 44 -3.09 -9.36 -11.11
N ALA A 45 -4.27 -8.88 -10.70
CA ALA A 45 -4.57 -7.45 -10.71
C ALA A 45 -3.56 -6.63 -9.87
N ALA A 46 -3.12 -7.13 -8.71
CA ALA A 46 -2.12 -6.43 -7.91
C ALA A 46 -0.74 -6.40 -8.57
N GLU A 47 -0.31 -7.51 -9.19
CA GLU A 47 0.96 -7.55 -9.94
C GLU A 47 0.99 -6.47 -11.04
N HIS A 48 -0.10 -6.34 -11.80
CA HIS A 48 -0.22 -5.31 -12.82
C HIS A 48 -0.30 -3.89 -12.24
N THR A 49 -0.94 -3.73 -11.09
CA THR A 49 -1.01 -2.43 -10.39
C THR A 49 0.37 -2.01 -9.88
N HIS A 50 1.15 -2.94 -9.33
CA HIS A 50 2.54 -2.70 -8.93
C HIS A 50 3.42 -2.31 -10.11
N ARG A 51 3.27 -2.97 -11.26
CA ARG A 51 3.98 -2.58 -12.50
C ARG A 51 3.58 -1.18 -12.96
N ALA A 52 2.29 -0.84 -12.94
CA ALA A 52 1.83 0.49 -13.30
C ALA A 52 2.49 1.57 -12.43
N ARG A 53 2.60 1.34 -11.12
CA ARG A 53 3.30 2.24 -10.19
C ARG A 53 4.81 2.29 -10.40
N ALA A 54 5.44 1.19 -10.76
CA ALA A 54 6.87 1.14 -11.05
C ALA A 54 7.21 1.92 -12.33
N LEU A 55 6.35 1.82 -13.35
CA LEU A 55 6.50 2.54 -14.62
C LEU A 55 6.23 4.04 -14.46
N ASP A 56 5.19 4.41 -13.71
CA ASP A 56 4.83 5.81 -13.46
C ASP A 56 4.58 6.05 -11.97
N PRO A 57 5.63 6.30 -11.17
CA PRO A 57 5.48 6.55 -9.74
C PRO A 57 4.73 7.85 -9.43
N ALA A 58 4.64 8.75 -10.41
CA ALA A 58 3.89 9.98 -10.30
C ALA A 58 2.38 9.82 -10.59
N ILE A 59 1.95 8.63 -11.03
CA ILE A 59 0.55 8.29 -11.37
C ILE A 59 -0.12 9.45 -12.14
N LYS A 60 0.53 9.91 -13.21
CA LYS A 60 0.04 10.99 -14.09
C LYS A 60 -1.08 10.54 -15.02
N PHE A 61 -1.27 9.23 -15.18
CA PHE A 61 -2.30 8.68 -16.07
C PHE A 61 -3.71 8.66 -15.46
N THR A 62 -3.83 8.79 -14.13
CA THR A 62 -5.09 8.80 -13.39
C THR A 62 -4.96 9.68 -12.14
N ASP A 63 -5.95 9.66 -11.27
CA ASP A 63 -5.86 10.32 -9.97
C ASP A 63 -5.15 9.41 -8.94
N PRO A 64 -4.10 9.89 -8.25
CA PRO A 64 -3.34 9.09 -7.30
C PRO A 64 -4.18 8.59 -6.11
N ALA A 65 -5.23 9.32 -5.72
CA ALA A 65 -6.14 8.85 -4.66
C ALA A 65 -6.98 7.67 -5.14
N LYS A 66 -7.46 7.69 -6.40
CA LYS A 66 -8.18 6.55 -7.01
C LYS A 66 -7.28 5.33 -7.13
N PHE A 67 -6.05 5.52 -7.59
CA PHE A 67 -5.07 4.44 -7.70
C PHE A 67 -4.79 3.80 -6.33
N THR A 68 -4.57 4.62 -5.30
CA THR A 68 -4.34 4.13 -3.94
C THR A 68 -5.57 3.40 -3.38
N ALA A 69 -6.78 3.92 -3.62
CA ALA A 69 -8.02 3.26 -3.21
C ALA A 69 -8.19 1.88 -3.88
N PHE A 70 -7.80 1.77 -5.15
CA PHE A 70 -7.79 0.51 -5.87
C PHE A 70 -6.77 -0.49 -5.31
N GLU A 71 -5.53 -0.06 -5.01
CA GLU A 71 -4.52 -0.91 -4.34
C GLU A 71 -5.05 -1.43 -3.00
N GLN A 72 -5.65 -0.57 -2.17
CA GLN A 72 -6.24 -0.96 -0.89
C GLN A 72 -7.37 -1.99 -1.05
N LEU A 73 -8.20 -1.83 -2.07
CA LEU A 73 -9.27 -2.79 -2.38
C LEU A 73 -8.69 -4.16 -2.75
N LEU A 74 -7.66 -4.19 -3.59
CA LEU A 74 -6.98 -5.43 -3.98
C LEU A 74 -6.33 -6.12 -2.77
N GLN A 75 -5.59 -5.37 -1.95
CA GLN A 75 -4.98 -5.88 -0.72
C GLN A 75 -6.02 -6.46 0.23
N ARG A 76 -7.17 -5.79 0.39
CA ARG A 76 -8.24 -6.27 1.26
C ARG A 76 -8.84 -7.57 0.76
N GLU A 77 -9.07 -7.72 -0.54
CA GLU A 77 -9.60 -8.97 -1.10
C GLU A 77 -8.60 -10.10 -1.01
N GLN A 78 -7.31 -9.84 -1.26
CA GLN A 78 -6.26 -10.85 -1.08
C GLN A 78 -6.12 -11.28 0.38
N ALA A 79 -6.11 -10.33 1.32
CA ALA A 79 -6.07 -10.61 2.75
C ALA A 79 -7.31 -11.39 3.21
N SER A 80 -8.48 -11.06 2.65
CA SER A 80 -9.74 -11.78 2.93
C SER A 80 -9.71 -13.20 2.40
N ALA A 81 -9.19 -13.41 1.18
CA ALA A 81 -9.00 -14.73 0.59
C ALA A 81 -7.99 -15.57 1.40
N ALA A 82 -6.85 -14.99 1.79
CA ALA A 82 -5.86 -15.66 2.62
C ALA A 82 -6.42 -16.03 4.00
N ARG A 83 -7.22 -15.14 4.60
CA ARG A 83 -7.92 -15.33 5.88
C ARG A 83 -9.05 -16.36 5.81
N ALA A 84 -9.66 -16.57 4.64
CA ALA A 84 -10.65 -17.63 4.46
C ALA A 84 -10.01 -19.03 4.43
N ILE A 85 -8.74 -19.12 4.05
CA ILE A 85 -7.99 -20.39 3.97
C ILE A 85 -7.32 -20.70 5.33
N SER A 86 -7.06 -19.67 6.15
CA SER A 86 -6.50 -19.79 7.50
C SER A 86 -7.49 -19.23 8.55
N PRO A 87 -8.28 -20.07 9.26
CA PRO A 87 -9.18 -19.58 10.30
C PRO A 87 -8.38 -19.12 11.53
N SER A 88 -7.88 -17.88 11.50
CA SER A 88 -7.76 -16.93 12.62
C SER A 88 -6.81 -15.78 12.28
N PRO A 89 -7.33 -14.54 12.16
CA PRO A 89 -6.52 -13.40 12.52
C PRO A 89 -7.34 -12.40 13.35
N ASN A 90 -6.91 -12.22 14.59
CA ASN A 90 -7.27 -11.06 15.40
C ASN A 90 -6.88 -9.77 14.64
N PRO A 91 -7.82 -8.90 14.26
CA PRO A 91 -7.48 -7.59 13.74
C PRO A 91 -7.36 -6.63 14.93
N SER A 92 -6.14 -6.38 15.40
CA SER A 92 -5.87 -5.17 16.18
C SER A 92 -5.53 -4.05 15.22
N PRO A 93 -6.37 -3.01 15.06
CA PRO A 93 -6.04 -1.85 14.24
C PRO A 93 -5.10 -0.94 15.04
N ALA A 94 -3.80 -1.25 15.04
CA ALA A 94 -2.79 -0.29 15.48
C ALA A 94 -2.35 0.54 14.27
N VAL A 95 -3.11 1.60 14.03
CA VAL A 95 -2.58 2.87 13.53
C VAL A 95 -1.29 3.25 14.27
N VAL A 96 -0.44 4.02 13.58
CA VAL A 96 0.68 4.86 14.09
C VAL A 96 2.05 4.43 13.56
N SER A 97 2.48 5.20 12.57
CA SER A 97 3.86 5.54 12.26
C SER A 97 4.71 5.65 13.52
N ALA A 98 5.75 4.82 13.67
CA ALA A 98 6.83 5.05 14.61
C ALA A 98 8.16 4.59 13.98
N PRO A 99 9.14 5.49 13.77
CA PRO A 99 10.51 5.12 13.39
C PRO A 99 11.24 4.34 14.52
N PRO A 100 12.35 3.64 14.20
CA PRO A 100 12.90 2.52 15.00
C PRO A 100 13.47 2.89 16.38
N PRO A 101 13.71 1.90 17.26
CA PRO A 101 14.08 2.12 18.67
C PRO A 101 15.52 2.65 18.80
N ALA A 102 15.65 3.90 19.23
CA ALA A 102 16.90 4.42 19.77
C ALA A 102 17.13 3.84 21.18
N THR A 103 18.27 3.19 21.35
CA THR A 103 18.74 2.54 22.56
C THR A 103 19.10 3.57 23.65
N ARG A 104 18.64 3.33 24.90
CA ARG A 104 19.06 3.96 26.18
C ARG A 104 18.78 5.48 26.26
N GLN A 105 18.17 6.02 27.31
CA GLN A 105 18.70 6.09 28.68
C GLN A 105 17.57 6.54 29.63
N ALA A 106 17.52 5.95 30.83
CA ALA A 106 16.80 6.54 31.95
C ALA A 106 17.62 7.73 32.49
N PRO A 107 16.96 8.84 32.81
CA PRO A 107 17.21 9.45 34.10
C PRO A 107 15.91 9.79 34.83
N VAL A 108 15.92 9.45 36.11
CA VAL A 108 14.99 9.83 37.17
C VAL A 108 14.53 11.29 37.08
N GLN A 109 13.22 11.49 37.20
CA GLN A 109 12.64 12.80 37.50
C GLN A 109 12.85 13.12 38.99
N GLN A 110 13.48 14.25 39.30
CA GLN A 110 13.23 15.00 40.54
C GLN A 110 13.85 16.39 40.37
N SER A 111 13.08 17.40 39.96
CA SER A 111 12.21 18.23 40.80
C SER A 111 12.95 18.93 41.93
N SER A 112 12.78 20.25 41.91
CA SER A 112 12.68 21.13 43.08
C SER A 112 13.92 21.96 43.43
N SER A 113 13.77 23.25 43.13
CA SER A 113 13.85 24.35 44.10
C SER A 113 15.17 24.65 44.80
N GLY A 114 15.69 25.84 44.50
CA GLY A 114 15.94 26.85 45.54
C GLY A 114 17.34 26.93 46.11
N GLY A 115 17.99 28.08 45.88
CA GLY A 115 19.12 28.61 46.67
C GLY A 115 20.46 27.94 46.37
N VAL A 116 21.61 28.61 46.30
CA VAL A 116 22.05 29.99 46.53
C VAL A 116 23.41 30.12 45.80
N PRO A 117 23.86 31.32 45.37
CA PRO A 117 25.14 31.50 44.69
C PRO A 117 26.27 31.69 45.70
N VAL A 118 27.38 30.98 45.56
CA VAL A 118 28.59 31.20 46.35
C VAL A 118 29.81 30.95 45.46
N TRP A 119 30.63 31.99 45.29
CA TRP A 119 32.10 32.06 45.17
C TRP A 119 32.91 30.78 44.83
N LEU A 120 34.11 30.96 44.25
CA LEU A 120 35.23 29.99 44.16
C LEU A 120 35.12 28.98 42.99
N LEU A 121 36.06 28.77 42.04
CA LEU A 121 37.52 28.91 41.96
C LEU A 121 37.96 28.92 40.46
N ILE A 122 38.91 29.79 40.09
CA ILE A 122 40.18 29.51 39.34
C ILE A 122 40.04 28.83 37.95
N VAL A 123 40.56 29.30 36.81
CA VAL A 123 41.69 30.16 36.41
C VAL A 123 41.41 30.65 34.98
#